data_AF-A0AA93B9Z5-F1
#
_entry.id   AF-A0AA93B9Z5-F1
#
_cell.length_a   1.000
_cell.length_b   1.000
_cell.length_c   1.000
_cell.angle_alpha   90.00
_cell.angle_beta   90.00
_cell.angle_gamma   90.00
#
_symmetry.space_group_name_H-M   'P 1'
#
loop_
_entity.id
_entity.type
_entity.pdbx_description
1 polymer ?
#
loop_
_entity_poly.entity_id
_entity_poly.type
_entity_poly.pdbx_seq_one_letter_code
_entity_poly.pdbx_strand_id
1 'polypeptide(L)'
;MSKIDLVSILVRQLCELDDHESDLAEDALYDFVSNPNTSLSEKQDALALIERKIKHIAEDIGFFEEEDISVRISDKDKFALYSLLVARRYLMDQIMGEPSKDYVERVSYQSDKLAILMGECLKQGTEMWDAVKNSSSFKANDYLQYGEYVLEYKADSCQAVLALEDDDAYGSAFPFIHRLIYTLGEQINLFDNNLMKKKLILDALADKGWAAEDLPSEVTSWDESVLFTPAFEKIKICPALFALHCSLPYSIPDIVRMNNFVSRTAITCEKSFSEDTYHVNDDMMDM
;
A
#
# COMPACT_ATOMS: atom_id res chain seq x y z
N MET A 1 9.05 7.52 35.22
CA MET A 1 8.42 6.69 34.20
C MET A 1 9.44 6.47 33.11
N SER A 2 9.78 5.23 32.77
CA SER A 2 10.71 4.97 31.67
C SER A 2 10.02 5.32 30.34
N LYS A 3 10.82 5.54 29.28
CA LYS A 3 10.28 5.76 27.93
C LYS A 3 9.44 4.57 27.45
N ILE A 4 9.86 3.34 27.78
CA ILE A 4 9.12 2.14 27.40
C ILE A 4 7.79 2.01 28.18
N ASP A 5 7.74 2.46 29.44
CA ASP A 5 6.48 2.54 30.19
C ASP A 5 5.51 3.52 29.52
N LEU A 6 6.01 4.65 29.00
CA LEU A 6 5.21 5.61 28.24
C LEU A 6 4.65 4.98 26.97
N VAL A 7 5.48 4.32 26.16
CA VAL A 7 5.01 3.61 24.94
C VAL A 7 3.96 2.57 25.30
N SER A 8 4.16 1.81 26.37
CA SER A 8 3.17 0.84 26.83
C SER A 8 1.84 1.47 27.22
N ILE A 9 1.85 2.66 27.82
CA ILE A 9 0.63 3.41 28.15
C ILE A 9 -0.04 3.91 26.88
N LEU A 10 0.71 4.51 25.95
CA LEU A 10 0.18 5.04 24.69
C LEU A 10 -0.44 3.95 23.82
N VAL A 11 0.26 2.82 23.66
CA VAL A 11 -0.25 1.63 22.95
C VAL A 11 -1.54 1.13 23.61
N ARG A 12 -1.63 1.16 24.94
CA ARG A 12 -2.85 0.76 25.64
C ARG A 12 -3.99 1.75 25.41
N GLN A 13 -3.70 3.05 25.48
CA GLN A 13 -4.67 4.12 25.26
C GLN A 13 -5.26 4.08 23.84
N LEU A 14 -4.43 3.89 22.82
CA LEU A 14 -4.88 3.69 21.43
C LEU A 14 -5.87 2.53 21.27
N CYS A 15 -5.80 1.54 22.17
CA CYS A 15 -6.66 0.36 22.13
C CYS A 15 -7.85 0.43 23.11
N GLU A 16 -7.92 1.45 23.98
CA GLU A 16 -8.91 1.54 25.05
C GLU A 16 -9.88 2.71 24.84
N LEU A 17 -9.43 3.82 24.25
CA LEU A 17 -10.13 5.10 24.22
C LEU A 17 -11.00 5.30 22.97
N ASP A 18 -11.96 6.23 23.06
CA ASP A 18 -12.79 6.71 21.94
C ASP A 18 -12.01 7.72 21.06
N ASP A 19 -12.44 7.92 19.81
CA ASP A 19 -11.72 8.60 18.72
C ASP A 19 -10.99 9.92 19.08
N HIS A 20 -11.53 10.76 19.97
CA HIS A 20 -10.88 12.03 20.34
C HIS A 20 -9.72 11.93 21.32
N GLU A 21 -9.73 10.94 22.23
CA GLU A 21 -8.60 10.73 23.14
C GLU A 21 -7.53 9.83 22.51
N SER A 22 -7.89 9.08 21.47
CA SER A 22 -6.94 8.29 20.69
C SER A 22 -6.04 9.14 19.79
N ASP A 23 -6.52 10.28 19.28
CA ASP A 23 -5.71 11.24 18.51
C ASP A 23 -4.49 11.73 19.31
N LEU A 24 -4.68 12.08 20.59
CA LEU A 24 -3.59 12.53 21.48
C LEU A 24 -2.58 11.41 21.79
N ALA A 25 -3.06 10.17 21.90
CA ALA A 25 -2.19 9.02 22.12
C ALA A 25 -1.41 8.67 20.84
N GLU A 26 -2.01 8.90 19.68
CA GLU A 26 -1.38 8.72 18.37
C GLU A 26 -0.27 9.75 18.16
N ASP A 27 -0.55 11.04 18.35
CA ASP A 27 0.43 12.12 18.27
C ASP A 27 1.61 11.88 19.22
N ALA A 28 1.33 11.50 20.47
CA ALA A 28 2.38 11.21 21.45
C ALA A 28 3.21 9.96 21.08
N LEU A 29 2.60 8.97 20.42
CA LEU A 29 3.32 7.81 19.91
C LEU A 29 4.22 8.24 18.73
N TYR A 30 3.73 9.06 17.81
CA TYR A 30 4.55 9.60 16.72
C TYR A 30 5.69 10.47 17.24
N ASP A 31 5.46 11.33 18.23
CA ASP A 31 6.50 12.13 18.88
C ASP A 31 7.59 11.25 19.49
N PHE A 32 7.19 10.15 20.15
CA PHE A 32 8.14 9.19 20.68
C PHE A 32 8.96 8.53 19.57
N VAL A 33 8.28 8.06 18.52
CA VAL A 33 8.92 7.39 17.39
C VAL A 33 9.89 8.36 16.71
N SER A 34 9.47 9.57 16.41
CA SER A 34 10.25 10.63 15.74
C SER A 34 11.34 11.26 16.59
N ASN A 35 11.50 10.87 17.86
CA ASN A 35 12.49 11.45 18.75
C ASN A 35 13.92 10.98 18.41
N PRO A 36 14.82 11.88 17.96
CA PRO A 36 16.19 11.51 17.59
C PRO A 36 17.05 11.06 18.78
N ASN A 37 16.62 11.34 20.01
CA ASN A 37 17.32 10.95 21.24
C ASN A 37 16.88 9.57 21.77
N THR A 38 16.03 8.84 21.05
CA THR A 38 15.67 7.47 21.39
C THR A 38 16.76 6.53 20.85
N SER A 39 17.34 5.74 21.74
CA SER A 39 18.39 4.77 21.40
C SER A 39 17.85 3.62 20.54
N LEU A 40 18.74 2.93 19.83
CA LEU A 40 18.36 1.79 18.98
C LEU A 40 17.63 0.70 19.77
N SER A 41 18.13 0.33 20.96
CA SER A 41 17.49 -0.69 21.80
C SER A 41 16.10 -0.25 22.27
N GLU A 42 15.92 1.02 22.62
CA GLU A 42 14.59 1.55 22.98
C GLU A 42 13.61 1.49 21.79
N LYS A 43 14.09 1.71 20.55
CA LYS A 43 13.27 1.57 19.33
C LYS A 43 12.89 0.12 19.08
N GLN A 44 13.83 -0.81 19.25
CA GLN A 44 13.58 -2.26 19.11
C GLN A 44 12.59 -2.76 20.18
N ASP A 45 12.73 -2.31 21.43
CA ASP A 45 11.79 -2.66 22.51
C ASP A 45 10.38 -2.11 22.22
N ALA A 46 10.29 -0.87 21.73
CA ALA A 46 9.02 -0.27 21.32
C ALA A 46 8.38 -1.00 20.13
N LEU A 47 9.18 -1.36 19.12
CA LEU A 47 8.73 -2.16 17.97
C LEU A 47 8.16 -3.50 18.42
N ALA A 48 8.88 -4.23 19.28
CA ALA A 48 8.44 -5.52 19.81
C ALA A 48 7.14 -5.40 20.62
N LEU A 49 6.93 -4.30 21.34
CA LEU A 49 5.69 -4.02 22.06
C LEU A 49 4.52 -3.75 21.11
N ILE A 50 4.75 -2.93 20.08
CA ILE A 50 3.76 -2.61 19.05
C ILE A 50 3.36 -3.86 18.28
N GLU A 51 4.32 -4.64 17.78
CA GLU A 51 4.02 -5.87 17.04
C GLU A 51 3.30 -6.91 17.89
N ARG A 52 3.64 -7.03 19.18
CA ARG A 52 2.90 -7.90 20.11
C ARG A 52 1.45 -7.44 20.25
N LYS A 53 1.19 -6.14 20.28
CA LYS A 53 -0.17 -5.62 20.37
C LYS A 53 -0.93 -5.77 19.05
N ILE A 54 -0.30 -5.51 17.91
CA ILE A 54 -0.86 -5.78 16.57
C ILE A 54 -1.27 -7.24 16.48
N LYS A 55 -0.39 -8.16 16.87
CA LYS A 55 -0.67 -9.60 16.88
C LYS A 55 -1.87 -9.94 17.75
N HIS A 56 -1.92 -9.40 18.96
CA HIS A 56 -3.04 -9.64 19.87
C HIS A 56 -4.38 -9.14 19.31
N ILE A 57 -4.42 -7.94 18.73
CA ILE A 57 -5.66 -7.43 18.10
C ILE A 57 -6.03 -8.30 16.89
N ALA A 58 -5.06 -8.68 16.06
CA ALA A 58 -5.28 -9.57 14.93
C ALA A 58 -5.91 -10.91 15.37
N GLU A 59 -5.36 -11.53 16.41
CA GLU A 59 -5.91 -12.77 16.99
C GLU A 59 -7.35 -12.57 17.52
N ASP A 60 -7.62 -11.45 18.21
CA ASP A 60 -8.94 -11.14 18.77
C ASP A 60 -10.02 -10.95 17.69
N ILE A 61 -9.66 -10.38 16.53
CA ILE A 61 -10.57 -10.20 15.39
C ILE A 61 -10.69 -11.46 14.50
N GLY A 62 -10.04 -12.56 14.90
CA GLY A 62 -10.11 -13.85 14.21
C GLY A 62 -9.21 -13.96 12.98
N PHE A 63 -8.13 -13.17 12.92
CA PHE A 63 -7.09 -13.35 11.90
C PHE A 63 -6.23 -14.57 12.24
N PHE A 64 -6.38 -15.63 11.44
CA PHE A 64 -5.53 -16.83 11.52
C PHE A 64 -4.75 -16.98 10.22
N GLU A 65 -3.47 -17.39 10.33
CA GLU A 65 -2.56 -17.51 9.18
C GLU A 65 -3.05 -18.51 8.11
N GLU A 66 -4.01 -19.39 8.43
CA GLU A 66 -4.42 -20.52 7.58
C GLU A 66 -5.84 -20.42 6.98
N GLU A 67 -6.75 -19.58 7.48
CA GLU A 67 -8.12 -19.48 6.95
C GLU A 67 -8.60 -18.03 6.90
N ASP A 68 -8.94 -17.55 5.70
CA ASP A 68 -9.56 -16.24 5.46
C ASP A 68 -10.99 -16.21 6.05
N ILE A 69 -11.09 -16.01 7.36
CA ILE A 69 -12.37 -15.76 8.03
C ILE A 69 -12.84 -14.34 7.66
N SER A 70 -14.14 -14.17 7.41
CA SER A 70 -14.77 -12.86 7.29
C SER A 70 -14.54 -12.06 8.59
N VAL A 71 -13.53 -11.20 8.57
CA VAL A 71 -13.14 -10.38 9.72
C VAL A 71 -14.24 -9.35 9.99
N ARG A 72 -15.02 -9.55 11.06
CA ARG A 72 -15.87 -8.50 11.63
C ARG A 72 -15.03 -7.70 12.61
N ILE A 73 -14.37 -6.68 12.10
CA ILE A 73 -13.54 -5.75 12.87
C ILE A 73 -14.38 -4.54 13.33
N SER A 74 -14.22 -4.13 14.58
CA SER A 74 -14.83 -2.89 15.08
C SER A 74 -14.10 -1.66 14.54
N ASP A 75 -14.75 -0.50 14.46
CA ASP A 75 -14.06 0.73 14.01
C ASP A 75 -12.91 1.11 14.95
N LYS A 76 -13.06 0.80 16.24
CA LYS A 76 -12.01 0.94 17.25
C LYS A 76 -10.79 0.08 16.94
N ASP A 77 -10.98 -1.20 16.60
CA ASP A 77 -9.88 -2.10 16.26
C ASP A 77 -9.23 -1.71 14.92
N LYS A 78 -10.02 -1.19 13.96
CA LYS A 78 -9.48 -0.63 12.71
C LYS A 78 -8.56 0.55 12.98
N PHE A 79 -9.02 1.51 13.79
CA PHE A 79 -8.23 2.67 14.17
C PHE A 79 -6.94 2.25 14.88
N ALA A 80 -7.05 1.40 15.91
CA ALA A 80 -5.89 0.92 16.65
C ALA A 80 -4.88 0.18 15.75
N LEU A 81 -5.34 -0.71 14.87
CA LEU A 81 -4.45 -1.40 13.91
C LEU A 81 -3.79 -0.42 12.95
N TYR A 82 -4.55 0.53 12.40
CA TYR A 82 -4.01 1.57 11.51
C TYR A 82 -2.88 2.34 12.20
N SER A 83 -3.15 2.95 13.36
CA SER A 83 -2.18 3.78 14.07
C SER A 83 -0.95 2.97 14.49
N LEU A 84 -1.12 1.73 14.95
CA LEU A 84 0.00 0.86 15.33
C LEU A 84 0.85 0.44 14.12
N LEU A 85 0.23 0.15 12.96
CA LEU A 85 0.94 -0.20 11.73
C LEU A 85 1.72 1.00 11.19
N VAL A 86 1.16 2.21 11.25
CA VAL A 86 1.88 3.43 10.84
C VAL A 86 3.02 3.76 11.82
N ALA A 87 2.81 3.66 13.13
CA ALA A 87 3.88 3.82 14.11
C ALA A 87 5.00 2.79 13.93
N ARG A 88 4.64 1.53 13.62
CA ARG A 88 5.60 0.47 13.25
C ARG A 88 6.41 0.89 12.03
N ARG A 89 5.78 1.38 10.96
CA ARG A 89 6.47 1.86 9.75
C ARG A 89 7.57 2.85 10.08
N TYR A 90 7.23 3.90 10.83
CA TYR A 90 8.19 4.94 11.21
C TYR A 90 9.32 4.41 12.11
N LEU A 91 9.03 3.51 13.04
CA LEU A 91 10.07 2.88 13.86
C LEU A 91 11.05 2.06 13.03
N MET A 92 10.54 1.25 12.09
CA MET A 92 11.36 0.44 11.21
C MET A 92 12.29 1.28 10.34
N ASP A 93 11.76 2.37 9.76
CA ASP A 93 12.56 3.32 8.97
C ASP A 93 13.65 4.00 9.83
N GLN A 94 13.39 4.19 11.11
CA GLN A 94 14.38 4.77 12.02
C GLN A 94 15.39 3.77 12.60
N ILE A 95 15.01 2.51 12.76
CA ILE A 95 15.91 1.42 13.15
C ILE A 95 16.96 1.20 12.05
N MET A 96 16.55 1.34 10.78
CA MET A 96 17.47 1.31 9.63
C MET A 96 18.61 2.35 9.78
N GLY A 97 18.32 3.52 10.35
CA GLY A 97 19.32 4.56 10.59
C GLY A 97 19.95 5.07 9.29
N GLU A 98 21.28 5.22 9.27
CA GLU A 98 22.03 5.51 8.04
C GLU A 98 22.27 4.20 7.26
N PRO A 99 21.61 4.00 6.11
CA PRO A 99 21.68 2.73 5.40
C PRO A 99 23.06 2.52 4.75
N SER A 100 23.49 1.26 4.69
CA SER A 100 24.71 0.90 3.95
C SER A 100 24.51 1.09 2.44
N LYS A 101 25.62 1.16 1.68
CA LYS A 101 25.56 1.23 0.21
C LYS A 101 24.80 0.05 -0.38
N ASP A 102 25.09 -1.15 0.10
CA ASP A 102 24.42 -2.39 -0.35
C ASP A 102 22.91 -2.32 -0.08
N TYR A 103 22.49 -1.70 1.03
CA TYR A 103 21.08 -1.51 1.34
C TYR A 103 20.43 -0.49 0.41
N VAL A 104 21.09 0.64 0.13
CA VAL A 104 20.64 1.62 -0.86
C VAL A 104 20.50 0.99 -2.25
N GLU A 105 21.44 0.12 -2.65
CA GLU A 105 21.36 -0.65 -3.89
C GLU A 105 20.17 -1.61 -3.92
N ARG A 106 19.81 -2.26 -2.80
CA ARG A 106 18.58 -3.07 -2.71
C ARG A 106 17.32 -2.23 -2.88
N VAL A 107 17.25 -1.06 -2.28
CA VAL A 107 16.12 -0.13 -2.47
C VAL A 107 16.02 0.30 -3.93
N SER A 108 17.16 0.64 -4.55
CA SER A 108 17.22 0.98 -5.98
C SER A 108 16.73 -0.18 -6.85
N TYR A 109 17.22 -1.40 -6.61
CA TYR A 109 16.82 -2.59 -7.34
C TYR A 109 15.31 -2.84 -7.23
N GLN A 110 14.75 -2.69 -6.03
CA GLN A 110 13.31 -2.87 -5.83
C GLN A 110 12.50 -1.76 -6.53
N SER A 111 12.99 -0.52 -6.53
CA SER A 111 12.40 0.59 -7.29
C SER A 111 12.39 0.29 -8.79
N ASP A 112 13.51 -0.18 -9.34
CA ASP A 112 13.65 -0.50 -10.76
C ASP A 112 12.75 -1.67 -11.16
N LYS A 113 12.70 -2.73 -10.34
CA LYS A 113 11.79 -3.88 -10.53
C LYS A 113 10.33 -3.43 -10.59
N LEU A 114 9.91 -2.58 -9.66
CA LEU A 114 8.55 -2.03 -9.63
C LEU A 114 8.27 -1.14 -10.85
N ALA A 115 9.23 -0.31 -11.27
CA ALA A 115 9.11 0.52 -12.46
C ALA A 115 8.91 -0.32 -13.73
N ILE A 116 9.66 -1.42 -13.87
CA ILE A 116 9.50 -2.36 -14.99
C ILE A 116 8.11 -2.98 -14.97
N LEU A 117 7.68 -3.54 -13.83
CA LEU A 117 6.36 -4.16 -13.69
C LEU A 117 5.21 -3.17 -13.99
N MET A 118 5.35 -1.92 -13.54
CA MET A 118 4.40 -0.86 -13.86
C MET A 118 4.36 -0.54 -15.35
N GLY A 119 5.53 -0.40 -15.99
CA GLY A 119 5.64 -0.15 -17.43
C GLY A 119 5.02 -1.28 -18.25
N GLU A 120 5.29 -2.53 -17.89
CA GLU A 120 4.70 -3.72 -18.51
C GLU A 120 3.17 -3.76 -18.34
N CYS A 121 2.66 -3.46 -17.14
CA CYS A 121 1.23 -3.40 -16.87
C CYS A 121 0.51 -2.35 -17.73
N LEU A 122 1.09 -1.15 -17.84
CA LEU A 122 0.56 -0.07 -18.68
C LEU A 122 0.61 -0.42 -20.17
N LYS A 123 1.74 -0.98 -20.63
CA LYS A 123 1.91 -1.42 -22.01
C LYS A 123 0.90 -2.49 -22.39
N GLN A 124 0.70 -3.49 -21.53
CA GLN A 124 -0.32 -4.52 -21.73
C GLN A 124 -1.73 -3.92 -21.82
N GLY A 125 -2.03 -2.91 -21.00
CA GLY A 125 -3.26 -2.12 -21.09
C GLY A 125 -3.47 -1.47 -22.46
N THR A 126 -2.46 -0.78 -22.97
CA THR A 126 -2.53 -0.15 -24.31
C THR A 126 -2.68 -1.20 -25.42
N GLU A 127 -1.87 -2.27 -25.40
CA GLU A 127 -1.93 -3.33 -26.43
C GLU A 127 -3.28 -4.05 -26.44
N MET A 128 -3.86 -4.30 -25.26
CA MET A 128 -5.18 -4.92 -25.14
C MET A 128 -6.28 -3.97 -25.65
N TRP A 129 -6.16 -2.67 -25.39
CA TRP A 129 -7.08 -1.67 -25.94
C TRP A 129 -7.01 -1.58 -27.47
N ASP A 130 -5.80 -1.53 -28.02
CA ASP A 130 -5.60 -1.50 -29.48
C ASP A 130 -6.20 -2.74 -30.15
N ALA A 131 -6.09 -3.92 -29.51
CA ALA A 131 -6.72 -5.15 -29.99
C ALA A 131 -8.26 -5.06 -29.97
N VAL A 132 -8.84 -4.48 -28.91
CA VAL A 132 -10.30 -4.26 -28.80
C VAL A 132 -10.80 -3.26 -29.83
N LYS A 133 -10.12 -2.11 -29.98
CA LYS A 133 -10.48 -1.06 -30.95
C LYS A 133 -10.41 -1.53 -32.40
N ASN A 134 -9.45 -2.39 -32.72
CA ASN A 134 -9.29 -2.96 -34.06
C ASN A 134 -10.20 -4.18 -34.32
N SER A 135 -10.95 -4.65 -33.32
CA SER A 135 -11.90 -5.74 -33.49
C SER A 135 -13.14 -5.28 -34.24
N SER A 136 -13.43 -5.94 -35.36
CA SER A 136 -14.64 -5.69 -36.17
C SER A 136 -15.96 -5.99 -35.42
N SER A 137 -15.88 -6.72 -34.30
CA SER A 137 -17.03 -7.12 -33.48
C SER A 137 -17.32 -6.14 -32.34
N PHE A 138 -16.36 -5.27 -32.02
CA PHE A 138 -16.46 -4.34 -30.91
C PHE A 138 -16.89 -2.97 -31.43
N LYS A 139 -18.21 -2.81 -31.60
CA LYS A 139 -18.79 -1.52 -32.01
C LYS A 139 -18.95 -0.66 -30.76
N ALA A 140 -18.46 0.58 -30.83
CA ALA A 140 -18.74 1.64 -29.86
C ALA A 140 -20.24 1.95 -29.87
N ASN A 141 -21.03 1.07 -29.26
CA ASN A 141 -22.36 1.39 -28.77
C ASN A 141 -22.17 2.25 -27.50
N ASP A 142 -23.21 2.95 -27.04
CA ASP A 142 -23.21 3.98 -25.95
C ASP A 142 -22.69 3.55 -24.55
N TYR A 143 -21.84 2.53 -24.48
CA TYR A 143 -21.09 2.09 -23.32
C TYR A 143 -19.89 3.00 -23.11
N LEU A 144 -19.68 3.33 -21.84
CA LEU A 144 -18.48 3.93 -21.34
C LEU A 144 -17.41 2.85 -21.16
N GLN A 145 -16.22 3.08 -21.67
CA GLN A 145 -15.19 2.05 -21.79
C GLN A 145 -13.94 2.46 -21.02
N TYR A 146 -13.50 1.56 -20.13
CA TYR A 146 -12.39 1.81 -19.23
C TYR A 146 -11.40 0.65 -19.23
N GLY A 147 -10.12 1.00 -19.19
CA GLY A 147 -9.04 0.09 -18.89
C GLY A 147 -8.74 0.21 -17.41
N GLU A 148 -8.80 -0.91 -16.72
CA GLU A 148 -8.30 -1.03 -15.37
C GLU A 148 -6.99 -1.78 -15.42
N TYR A 149 -5.97 -1.18 -14.84
CA TYR A 149 -4.70 -1.83 -14.64
C TYR A 149 -4.35 -1.73 -13.17
N VAL A 150 -3.92 -2.86 -12.63
CA VAL A 150 -3.71 -3.10 -11.22
C VAL A 150 -2.34 -3.75 -11.06
N LEU A 151 -1.42 -3.05 -10.42
CA LEU A 151 -0.23 -3.65 -9.82
C LEU A 151 -0.50 -3.85 -8.33
N GLU A 152 -0.38 -5.08 -7.89
CA GLU A 152 -0.76 -5.54 -6.55
C GLU A 152 0.42 -6.28 -5.91
N TYR A 153 0.63 -6.08 -4.61
CA TYR A 153 1.50 -6.95 -3.82
C TYR A 153 0.64 -8.01 -3.13
N LYS A 154 0.95 -9.28 -3.37
CA LYS A 154 0.23 -10.41 -2.77
C LYS A 154 1.03 -11.05 -1.65
N ALA A 155 0.63 -10.79 -0.41
CA ALA A 155 1.20 -11.46 0.75
C ALA A 155 0.45 -12.75 1.10
N ASP A 156 0.04 -13.55 0.12
CA ASP A 156 -0.80 -14.74 0.29
C ASP A 156 -0.03 -16.05 0.53
N SER A 157 1.30 -15.96 0.63
CA SER A 157 2.15 -17.10 0.96
C SER A 157 3.38 -16.65 1.73
N CYS A 158 4.01 -17.58 2.46
CA CYS A 158 5.28 -17.33 3.14
C CYS A 158 6.43 -16.97 2.19
N GLN A 159 6.32 -17.28 0.89
CA GLN A 159 7.31 -16.94 -0.12
C GLN A 159 7.18 -15.49 -0.64
N ALA A 160 6.12 -14.78 -0.23
CA ALA A 160 5.90 -13.39 -0.59
C ALA A 160 6.85 -12.41 0.12
N VAL A 161 7.55 -12.87 1.16
CA VAL A 161 8.51 -12.10 1.96
C VAL A 161 9.88 -12.77 1.90
N LEU A 162 10.88 -12.03 1.45
CA LEU A 162 12.28 -12.48 1.44
C LEU A 162 12.84 -12.45 2.87
N ALA A 163 13.58 -13.50 3.23
CA ALA A 163 14.43 -13.48 4.41
C ALA A 163 15.75 -12.78 4.04
N LEU A 164 16.13 -11.76 4.81
CA LEU A 164 17.37 -11.01 4.62
C LEU A 164 18.27 -11.15 5.86
N GLU A 165 19.58 -10.95 5.66
CA GLU A 165 20.59 -11.13 6.71
C GLU A 165 20.46 -10.14 7.89
N ASP A 166 19.78 -9.03 7.68
CA ASP A 166 19.54 -7.98 8.67
C ASP A 166 18.19 -8.12 9.39
N ASP A 167 17.41 -9.19 9.12
CA ASP A 167 16.11 -9.44 9.77
C ASP A 167 16.21 -9.42 11.30
N ASP A 168 17.25 -10.05 11.86
CA ASP A 168 17.51 -10.09 13.31
C ASP A 168 17.76 -8.70 13.91
N ALA A 169 18.31 -7.77 13.12
CA ALA A 169 18.57 -6.40 13.58
C ALA A 169 17.28 -5.60 13.73
N TYR A 170 16.25 -5.91 12.93
CA TYR A 170 14.92 -5.33 13.11
C TYR A 170 14.12 -6.08 14.17
N GLY A 171 14.25 -7.41 14.24
CA GLY A 171 13.46 -8.24 15.17
C GLY A 171 11.96 -8.26 14.85
N SER A 172 11.61 -7.92 13.60
CA SER A 172 10.22 -7.81 13.14
C SER A 172 9.67 -9.13 12.60
N ALA A 173 8.40 -9.41 12.87
CA ALA A 173 7.67 -10.53 12.27
C ALA A 173 7.21 -10.22 10.83
N PHE A 174 8.15 -9.99 9.89
CA PHE A 174 7.84 -9.56 8.52
C PHE A 174 6.73 -10.37 7.81
N PRO A 175 6.77 -11.72 7.76
CA PRO A 175 5.73 -12.49 7.07
C PRO A 175 4.32 -12.26 7.65
N PHE A 176 4.22 -12.21 8.98
CA PHE A 176 2.96 -11.96 9.68
C PHE A 176 2.42 -10.56 9.36
N ILE A 177 3.26 -9.53 9.47
CA ILE A 177 2.85 -8.14 9.22
C ILE A 177 2.43 -7.95 7.76
N HIS A 178 3.17 -8.50 6.81
CA HIS A 178 2.83 -8.40 5.40
C HIS A 178 1.48 -9.06 5.08
N ARG A 179 1.24 -10.28 5.60
CA ARG A 179 -0.04 -10.98 5.44
C ARG A 179 -1.18 -10.19 6.08
N LEU A 180 -0.96 -9.62 7.26
CA LEU A 180 -1.96 -8.81 7.95
C LEU A 180 -2.32 -7.57 7.12
N ILE A 181 -1.35 -6.75 6.70
CA ILE A 181 -1.61 -5.54 5.91
C ILE A 181 -2.37 -5.90 4.62
N TYR A 182 -1.92 -6.93 3.89
CA TYR A 182 -2.61 -7.43 2.70
C TYR A 182 -4.06 -7.84 3.00
N THR A 183 -4.29 -8.58 4.07
CA THR A 183 -5.65 -9.05 4.41
C THR A 183 -6.56 -7.89 4.82
N LEU A 184 -6.03 -6.92 5.56
CA LEU A 184 -6.78 -5.72 5.96
C LEU A 184 -7.14 -4.86 4.74
N GLY A 185 -6.28 -4.72 3.75
CA GLY A 185 -6.66 -4.02 2.53
C GLY A 185 -7.69 -4.79 1.67
N GLU A 186 -7.55 -6.10 1.51
CA GLU A 186 -8.46 -6.89 0.65
C GLU A 186 -9.85 -7.05 1.26
N GLN A 187 -9.94 -7.36 2.57
CA GLN A 187 -11.20 -7.79 3.17
C GLN A 187 -12.01 -6.65 3.78
N ILE A 188 -11.35 -5.64 4.32
CA ILE A 188 -12.00 -4.55 5.07
C ILE A 188 -11.76 -3.17 4.45
N ASN A 189 -11.00 -3.10 3.34
CA ASN A 189 -10.66 -1.87 2.62
C ASN A 189 -10.12 -0.79 3.57
N LEU A 190 -9.33 -1.20 4.57
CA LEU A 190 -8.71 -0.27 5.53
C LEU A 190 -7.67 0.62 4.84
N PHE A 191 -7.06 0.09 3.78
CA PHE A 191 -6.14 0.78 2.89
C PHE A 191 -6.46 0.36 1.45
N ASP A 192 -6.11 1.18 0.45
CA ASP A 192 -6.14 0.74 -0.94
C ASP A 192 -4.93 -0.16 -1.23
N ASN A 193 -5.13 -1.48 -1.21
CA ASN A 193 -4.08 -2.47 -1.49
C ASN A 193 -3.54 -2.43 -2.91
N ASN A 194 -4.23 -1.75 -3.82
CA ASN A 194 -3.74 -1.59 -5.16
C ASN A 194 -2.65 -0.53 -5.15
N LEU A 195 -1.39 -0.97 -5.23
CA LEU A 195 -0.22 -0.09 -5.28
C LEU A 195 -0.37 0.96 -6.37
N MET A 196 -0.97 0.52 -7.48
CA MET A 196 -1.41 1.35 -8.57
C MET A 196 -2.72 0.76 -9.09
N LYS A 197 -3.85 1.37 -8.76
CA LYS A 197 -5.11 1.19 -9.49
C LYS A 197 -5.41 2.47 -10.23
N LYS A 198 -5.48 2.38 -11.56
CA LYS A 198 -5.90 3.53 -12.34
C LYS A 198 -6.89 3.08 -13.39
N LYS A 199 -8.07 3.69 -13.29
CA LYS A 199 -9.14 3.57 -14.26
C LYS A 199 -8.88 4.64 -15.31
N LEU A 200 -8.38 4.23 -16.47
CA LEU A 200 -8.21 5.15 -17.60
C LEU A 200 -9.37 5.00 -18.56
N ILE A 201 -9.91 6.14 -18.99
CA ILE A 201 -10.72 6.19 -20.21
C ILE A 201 -9.80 5.70 -21.33
N LEU A 202 -10.22 4.65 -22.03
CA LEU A 202 -9.35 3.92 -22.94
C LEU A 202 -8.83 4.78 -24.11
N ASP A 203 -9.60 5.79 -24.54
CA ASP A 203 -9.15 6.78 -25.52
C ASP A 203 -7.94 7.60 -25.06
N ALA A 204 -7.70 7.74 -23.76
CA ALA A 204 -6.53 8.40 -23.19
C ALA A 204 -5.27 7.51 -23.13
N LEU A 205 -5.42 6.20 -23.36
CA LEU A 205 -4.31 5.24 -23.48
C LEU A 205 -3.83 5.08 -24.93
N ALA A 206 -4.71 5.34 -25.90
CA ALA A 206 -4.35 5.35 -27.31
C ALA A 206 -3.22 6.36 -27.53
N ASP A 207 -2.20 5.95 -28.30
CA ASP A 207 -1.04 6.75 -28.71
C ASP A 207 0.16 6.82 -27.74
N LYS A 208 0.12 6.13 -26.58
CA LYS A 208 1.30 6.03 -25.68
C LYS A 208 1.96 4.65 -25.70
N GLY A 209 3.17 4.57 -26.23
CA GLY A 209 4.06 3.43 -26.02
C GLY A 209 4.70 3.54 -24.65
N TRP A 210 4.16 2.84 -23.65
CA TRP A 210 4.67 2.91 -22.28
C TRP A 210 5.93 2.05 -22.11
N ALA A 211 6.97 2.66 -21.56
CA ALA A 211 8.15 2.02 -21.00
C ALA A 211 8.41 2.54 -19.57
N ALA A 212 9.32 1.90 -18.83
CA ALA A 212 9.65 2.31 -17.46
C ALA A 212 10.21 3.74 -17.40
N GLU A 213 10.84 4.18 -18.49
CA GLU A 213 11.38 5.53 -18.67
C GLU A 213 10.29 6.59 -18.83
N ASP A 214 9.09 6.19 -19.27
CA ASP A 214 7.93 7.07 -19.49
C ASP A 214 7.08 7.28 -18.23
N LEU A 215 7.37 6.53 -17.16
CA LEU A 215 6.74 6.76 -15.86
C LEU A 215 7.20 8.12 -15.31
N PRO A 216 6.31 8.90 -14.66
CA PRO A 216 6.67 10.16 -14.04
C PRO A 216 7.89 9.95 -13.13
N SER A 217 9.00 10.61 -13.46
CA SER A 217 10.21 10.59 -12.64
C SER A 217 10.10 11.49 -11.42
N GLU A 218 9.18 12.45 -11.46
CA GLU A 218 8.94 13.41 -10.39
C GLU A 218 7.88 12.84 -9.46
N VAL A 219 8.33 12.03 -8.50
CA VAL A 219 7.58 11.81 -7.28
C VAL A 219 7.79 13.08 -6.44
N THR A 220 6.72 13.84 -6.18
CA THR A 220 6.80 15.02 -5.32
C THR A 220 7.23 14.60 -3.92
N SER A 221 8.23 15.30 -3.37
CA SER A 221 8.74 15.02 -2.03
C SER A 221 7.63 15.11 -0.99
N TRP A 222 7.58 14.09 -0.13
CA TRP A 222 6.85 14.18 1.13
C TRP A 222 7.89 14.47 2.20
N ASP A 223 7.80 15.65 2.82
CA ASP A 223 8.87 16.23 3.67
C ASP A 223 9.30 15.32 4.84
N GLU A 224 8.49 14.32 5.18
CA GLU A 224 8.71 13.39 6.29
C GLU A 224 9.21 12.00 5.85
N SER A 225 9.29 11.70 4.55
CA SER A 225 9.68 10.37 4.09
C SER A 225 11.21 10.19 4.09
N VAL A 226 11.66 9.06 4.66
CA VAL A 226 13.08 8.66 4.67
C VAL A 226 13.68 8.55 3.27
N LEU A 227 12.84 8.35 2.25
CA LEU A 227 13.24 8.26 0.84
C LEU A 227 13.84 9.55 0.28
N PHE A 228 13.60 10.70 0.90
CA PHE A 228 14.17 11.99 0.47
C PHE A 228 15.38 12.42 1.31
N THR A 229 15.91 11.51 2.13
CA THR A 229 17.18 11.75 2.83
C THR A 229 18.37 11.69 1.87
N PRO A 230 19.52 12.32 2.21
CA PRO A 230 20.71 12.31 1.35
C PRO A 230 21.21 10.91 0.96
N ALA A 231 20.89 9.87 1.75
CA ALA A 231 21.26 8.49 1.45
C ALA A 231 20.65 7.97 0.14
N PHE A 232 19.45 8.46 -0.22
CA PHE A 232 18.68 8.02 -1.38
C PHE A 232 18.64 9.06 -2.52
N GLU A 233 19.36 10.18 -2.40
CA GLU A 233 19.34 11.27 -3.39
C GLU A 233 19.65 10.82 -4.84
N LYS A 234 20.45 9.75 -4.98
CA LYS A 234 20.90 9.25 -6.29
C LYS A 234 20.03 8.16 -6.88
N ILE A 235 19.06 7.61 -6.15
CA ILE A 235 18.21 6.54 -6.66
C ILE A 235 16.98 7.13 -7.35
N LYS A 236 16.54 6.51 -8.44
CA LYS A 236 15.27 6.87 -9.10
C LYS A 236 14.14 6.16 -8.36
N ILE A 237 13.39 6.89 -7.55
CA ILE A 237 12.22 6.35 -6.85
C ILE A 237 11.05 6.25 -7.83
N CYS A 238 10.51 5.05 -8.02
CA CYS A 238 9.34 4.86 -8.87
C CYS A 238 8.04 5.14 -8.07
N PRO A 239 6.93 5.49 -8.77
CA PRO A 239 5.68 5.80 -8.09
C PRO A 239 5.12 4.66 -7.24
N ALA A 240 5.28 3.39 -7.63
CA ALA A 240 4.80 2.25 -6.82
C ALA A 240 5.59 2.08 -5.51
N LEU A 241 6.91 2.30 -5.52
CA LEU A 241 7.70 2.26 -4.30
C LEU A 241 7.28 3.39 -3.36
N PHE A 242 7.06 4.59 -3.90
CA PHE A 242 6.54 5.72 -3.13
C PHE A 242 5.15 5.44 -2.56
N ALA A 243 4.23 4.87 -3.34
CA ALA A 243 2.88 4.51 -2.88
C ALA A 243 2.93 3.47 -1.75
N LEU A 244 3.76 2.44 -1.89
CA LEU A 244 4.00 1.45 -0.84
C LEU A 244 4.47 2.09 0.47
N HIS A 245 5.38 3.06 0.40
CA HIS A 245 5.95 3.69 1.59
C HIS A 245 5.05 4.77 2.20
N CYS A 246 4.43 5.61 1.37
CA CYS A 246 3.72 6.80 1.83
C CYS A 246 2.21 6.60 1.97
N SER A 247 1.60 5.73 1.17
CA SER A 247 0.14 5.47 1.20
C SER A 247 -0.22 4.18 1.93
N LEU A 248 0.72 3.26 2.09
CA LEU A 248 0.56 2.01 2.81
C LEU A 248 1.50 1.96 4.02
N PRO A 249 1.16 1.17 5.07
CA PRO A 249 1.97 1.12 6.29
C PRO A 249 3.20 0.19 6.14
N TYR A 250 3.82 0.18 4.96
CA TYR A 250 5.06 -0.56 4.72
C TYR A 250 6.27 0.37 4.87
N SER A 251 7.21 -0.04 5.71
CA SER A 251 8.52 0.62 5.85
C SER A 251 9.45 0.27 4.70
N ILE A 252 10.56 0.99 4.54
CA ILE A 252 11.58 0.62 3.55
C ILE A 252 12.11 -0.80 3.79
N PRO A 253 12.40 -1.23 5.04
CA PRO A 253 12.68 -2.64 5.36
C PRO A 253 11.62 -3.63 4.89
N ASP A 254 10.33 -3.30 4.99
CA ASP A 254 9.27 -4.17 4.49
C ASP A 254 9.34 -4.26 2.94
N ILE A 255 9.47 -3.12 2.27
CA ILE A 255 9.42 -3.02 0.81
C ILE A 255 10.55 -3.80 0.13
N VAL A 256 11.78 -3.74 0.65
CA VAL A 256 12.92 -4.50 0.10
C VAL A 256 12.77 -6.01 0.27
N ARG A 257 11.86 -6.46 1.15
CA ARG A 257 11.53 -7.88 1.36
C ARG A 257 10.35 -8.36 0.51
N MET A 258 9.64 -7.47 -0.20
CA MET A 258 8.48 -7.87 -1.00
C MET A 258 8.89 -8.64 -2.26
N ASN A 259 8.36 -9.87 -2.42
CA ASN A 259 8.75 -10.75 -3.52
C ASN A 259 7.61 -11.12 -4.50
N ASN A 260 6.35 -10.91 -4.13
CA ASN A 260 5.21 -11.45 -4.88
C ASN A 260 4.31 -10.34 -5.41
N PHE A 261 4.72 -9.73 -6.51
CA PHE A 261 3.91 -8.72 -7.20
C PHE A 261 3.15 -9.35 -8.37
N VAL A 262 1.88 -8.97 -8.50
CA VAL A 262 1.01 -9.42 -9.57
C VAL A 262 0.51 -8.21 -10.34
N SER A 263 0.64 -8.28 -11.66
CA SER A 263 0.03 -7.33 -12.59
C SER A 263 -1.25 -7.93 -13.15
N ARG A 264 -2.33 -7.15 -13.17
CA ARG A 264 -3.60 -7.49 -13.79
C ARG A 264 -4.06 -6.34 -14.68
N THR A 265 -4.60 -6.69 -15.84
CA THR A 265 -5.20 -5.75 -16.76
C THR A 265 -6.61 -6.24 -17.10
N ALA A 266 -7.59 -5.36 -17.03
CA ALA A 266 -8.98 -5.62 -17.38
C ALA A 266 -9.53 -4.49 -18.25
N ILE A 267 -10.47 -4.84 -19.14
CA ILE A 267 -11.29 -3.87 -19.86
C ILE A 267 -12.73 -4.03 -19.38
N THR A 268 -13.30 -2.91 -18.96
CA THR A 268 -14.68 -2.85 -18.46
C THR A 268 -15.49 -1.97 -19.39
N CYS A 269 -16.64 -2.51 -19.82
CA CYS A 269 -17.64 -1.78 -20.58
C CYS A 269 -18.88 -1.60 -19.73
N GLU A 270 -19.24 -0.36 -19.45
CA GLU A 270 -20.34 -0.02 -18.56
C GLU A 270 -21.39 0.80 -19.32
N LYS A 271 -22.66 0.40 -19.19
CA LYS A 271 -23.79 1.22 -19.63
C LYS A 271 -24.73 1.35 -18.44
N SER A 272 -24.83 2.57 -17.93
CA SER A 272 -25.75 2.91 -16.85
C SER A 272 -27.10 3.27 -17.46
N PHE A 273 -28.18 2.83 -16.80
CA PHE A 273 -29.56 3.19 -17.15
C PHE A 273 -30.16 3.97 -15.98
N SER A 274 -30.82 5.08 -16.26
CA SER A 274 -31.62 5.83 -15.27
C SER A 274 -33.01 6.10 -15.83
N GLU A 275 -34.04 6.20 -14.98
CA GLU A 275 -35.39 6.57 -15.45
C GLU A 275 -35.41 7.96 -16.11
N ASP A 276 -34.54 8.87 -15.69
CA ASP A 276 -34.34 10.19 -16.32
C ASP A 276 -33.85 10.11 -17.78
N THR A 277 -33.20 9.01 -18.17
CA THR A 277 -32.74 8.79 -19.56
C THR A 277 -33.73 7.99 -20.41
N TYR A 278 -34.87 7.56 -19.85
CA TYR A 278 -35.90 6.78 -20.56
C TYR A 278 -36.89 7.66 -21.33
N HIS A 279 -37.09 8.92 -20.92
CA HIS A 279 -38.04 9.84 -21.55
C HIS A 279 -37.46 10.61 -22.74
N VAL A 280 -36.98 9.89 -23.74
CA VAL A 280 -36.86 10.43 -25.10
C VAL A 280 -37.22 9.32 -26.07
N ASN A 281 -38.52 8.99 -26.19
CA ASN A 281 -39.12 8.35 -27.38
C ASN A 281 -40.65 8.13 -27.28
N ASP A 282 -41.39 8.94 -26.51
CA ASP A 282 -42.87 8.90 -26.55
C ASP A 282 -43.50 9.90 -27.54
N ASP A 283 -42.72 10.75 -28.21
CA ASP A 283 -43.24 11.78 -29.15
C ASP A 283 -43.22 11.39 -30.64
N MET A 284 -43.10 10.10 -30.99
CA MET A 284 -43.24 9.65 -32.40
C MET A 284 -44.26 8.50 -32.58
N MET A 285 -45.31 8.49 -31.77
CA MET A 285 -46.54 7.73 -32.01
C MET A 285 -47.73 8.70 -31.99
N ASP A 286 -47.76 9.67 -32.89
CA ASP A 286 -48.99 10.31 -33.39
C ASP A 286 -48.65 11.27 -34.54
N MET A 287 -48.65 10.76 -35.77
CA MET A 287 -49.12 11.44 -37.00
C MET A 287 -49.14 10.49 -38.21
#